data_AF-A0A5C4J9W0-F1
#
_entry.id   AF-A0A5C4J9W0-F1
#
_cell.length_a   1.000
_cell.length_b   1.000
_cell.length_c   1.000
_cell.angle_alpha   90.00
_cell.angle_beta   90.00
_cell.angle_gamma   90.00
#
_symmetry.space_group_name_H-M   'P 1'
#
loop_
_entity.id
_entity.type
_entity.pdbx_description
1 polymer ?
#
loop_
_entity_poly.entity_id
_entity_poly.type
_entity_poly.pdbx_seq_one_letter_code
_entity_poly.pdbx_strand_id
1 'polypeptide(L)'
;MGGPDCGEFRIGLGVYALGRLPGAEADELSAHLLGCPPCRAELAELRGVAELLRRTIAQRPVPVQGHERVVPARKGAGRVTRAGASGTRFSGACAYGSRGSGRSR
;
A
#
# COMPACT_ATOMS: atom_id res chain seq x y z
N MET A 1 -3.50 32.84 -17.71
CA MET A 1 -3.57 32.67 -16.26
C MET A 1 -4.84 31.88 -15.96
N GLY A 2 -4.67 30.64 -15.50
CA GLY A 2 -5.78 29.69 -15.30
C GLY A 2 -6.73 30.16 -14.20
N GLY A 3 -8.03 29.92 -14.42
CA GLY A 3 -9.07 30.21 -13.43
C GLY A 3 -8.83 29.44 -12.11
N PRO A 4 -9.56 29.83 -11.04
CA PRO A 4 -9.24 29.51 -9.64
C PRO A 4 -9.06 28.02 -9.30
N ASP A 5 -9.49 27.09 -10.14
CA ASP A 5 -9.53 25.65 -9.81
C ASP A 5 -8.54 24.80 -10.63
N CYS A 6 -7.75 25.41 -11.53
CA CYS A 6 -6.81 24.64 -12.36
C CYS A 6 -5.68 24.00 -11.55
N GLY A 7 -5.40 24.48 -10.33
CA GLY A 7 -4.36 23.91 -9.46
C GLY A 7 -4.70 22.51 -9.00
N GLU A 8 -5.92 22.29 -8.51
CA GLU A 8 -6.37 21.00 -7.99
C GLU A 8 -6.44 19.95 -9.10
N PHE A 9 -7.04 20.31 -10.24
CA PHE A 9 -7.18 19.38 -11.36
C PHE A 9 -5.84 18.98 -11.99
N ARG A 10 -4.83 19.87 -12.01
CA ARG A 10 -3.50 19.55 -12.56
C ARG A 10 -2.81 18.42 -11.81
N ILE A 11 -2.99 18.33 -10.50
CA ILE A 11 -2.42 17.23 -9.68
C ILE A 11 -3.00 15.87 -10.14
N GLY A 12 -4.28 15.84 -10.50
CA GLY A 12 -4.97 14.63 -10.96
C GLY A 12 -4.66 14.19 -12.40
N LEU A 13 -4.11 15.07 -13.26
CA LEU A 13 -3.94 14.80 -14.69
C LEU A 13 -3.08 13.57 -14.99
N GLY A 14 -2.02 13.34 -14.22
CA GLY A 14 -1.15 12.18 -14.40
C GLY A 14 -1.86 10.86 -14.11
N VAL A 15 -2.59 10.81 -12.99
CA VAL A 15 -3.35 9.61 -12.57
C VAL A 15 -4.52 9.36 -13.52
N TYR A 16 -5.16 10.43 -14.00
CA TYR A 16 -6.18 10.38 -15.04
C TYR A 16 -5.63 9.85 -16.37
N ALA A 17 -4.45 10.29 -16.81
CA ALA A 17 -3.79 9.80 -18.02
C ALA A 17 -3.45 8.30 -17.96
N LEU A 18 -3.16 7.78 -16.76
CA LEU A 18 -2.93 6.36 -16.49
C LEU A 18 -4.24 5.55 -16.35
N GLY A 19 -5.41 6.20 -16.33
CA GLY A 19 -6.71 5.54 -16.13
C GLY A 19 -6.88 4.98 -14.72
N ARG A 20 -6.30 5.64 -13.70
CA ARG A 20 -6.30 5.17 -12.30
C ARG A 20 -7.01 6.10 -11.33
N LEU A 21 -7.60 7.20 -11.82
CA LEU A 21 -8.30 8.16 -10.98
C LEU A 21 -9.69 7.59 -10.61
N PRO A 22 -10.15 7.72 -9.36
CA PRO A 22 -11.48 7.25 -8.95
C PRO A 22 -12.59 7.87 -9.80
N GLY A 23 -13.72 7.15 -9.98
CA GLY A 23 -14.79 7.56 -10.91
C GLY A 23 -15.32 8.98 -10.67
N ALA A 24 -15.67 9.33 -9.43
CA ALA A 24 -16.17 10.67 -9.12
C ALA A 24 -15.14 11.77 -9.43
N GLU A 25 -13.87 11.57 -9.03
CA GLU A 25 -12.78 12.52 -9.33
C GLU A 25 -12.49 12.62 -10.83
N ALA A 26 -12.61 11.51 -11.55
CA ALA A 26 -12.46 11.46 -13.01
C ALA A 26 -13.58 12.22 -13.72
N ASP A 27 -14.82 12.10 -13.24
CA ASP A 27 -15.97 12.81 -13.78
C ASP A 27 -15.82 14.33 -13.58
N GLU A 28 -15.45 14.76 -12.37
CA GLU A 28 -15.17 16.17 -12.05
C GLU A 28 -14.04 16.75 -12.93
N LEU A 29 -12.94 16.02 -13.04
CA LEU A 29 -11.82 16.41 -13.88
C LEU A 29 -12.22 16.46 -15.37
N SER A 30 -13.02 15.51 -15.83
CA SER A 30 -13.52 15.50 -17.21
C SER A 30 -14.39 16.72 -17.52
N ALA A 31 -15.23 17.14 -16.56
CA ALA A 31 -16.05 18.33 -16.68
C ALA A 31 -15.18 19.60 -16.78
N HIS A 32 -14.13 19.71 -15.95
CA HIS A 32 -13.17 20.82 -16.04
C HIS A 32 -12.47 20.85 -17.41
N LEU A 33 -12.08 19.69 -17.93
CA LEU A 33 -11.40 19.58 -19.22
C LEU A 33 -12.26 20.04 -20.39
N LEU A 34 -13.59 20.07 -20.30
CA LEU A 34 -14.45 20.66 -21.33
C LEU A 34 -14.20 22.18 -21.46
N GLY A 35 -14.01 22.87 -20.33
CA GLY A 35 -13.85 24.32 -20.27
C GLY A 35 -12.41 24.84 -20.29
N CYS A 36 -11.41 23.98 -20.09
CA CYS A 36 -10.04 24.43 -19.83
C CYS A 36 -9.01 23.96 -20.89
N PRO A 37 -8.72 24.78 -21.93
CA PRO A 37 -7.71 24.47 -22.93
C PRO A 37 -6.29 24.20 -22.36
N PRO A 38 -5.79 24.96 -21.37
CA PRO A 38 -4.47 24.69 -20.77
C PRO A 38 -4.35 23.29 -20.16
N CYS A 39 -5.34 22.86 -19.37
CA CYS A 39 -5.32 21.53 -18.75
C CYS A 39 -5.46 20.41 -19.80
N ARG A 40 -6.18 20.65 -20.91
CA ARG A 40 -6.22 19.70 -22.04
C ARG A 40 -4.87 19.56 -22.72
N ALA A 41 -4.13 20.66 -22.90
CA ALA A 41 -2.79 20.62 -23.50
C ALA A 41 -1.83 19.81 -22.60
N GLU A 42 -1.83 20.08 -21.29
CA GLU A 42 -1.02 19.33 -20.32
C GLU A 42 -1.38 17.83 -20.30
N LEU A 43 -2.68 17.50 -20.36
CA LEU A 43 -3.13 16.11 -20.46
C LEU A 43 -2.62 15.42 -21.74
N ALA A 44 -2.56 16.13 -22.87
CA ALA A 44 -2.07 15.57 -24.13
C ALA A 44 -0.59 15.15 -24.02
N GLU A 45 0.24 15.99 -23.40
CA GLU A 45 1.65 15.68 -23.12
C GLU A 45 1.78 14.43 -22.23
N LEU A 46 1.03 14.39 -21.13
CA LEU A 46 1.05 13.27 -20.19
C LEU A 46 0.57 11.96 -20.82
N ARG A 47 -0.41 12.01 -21.73
CA ARG A 47 -0.89 10.83 -22.48
C ARG A 47 0.20 10.22 -23.36
N GLY A 48 1.07 11.05 -23.94
CA GLY A 48 2.25 10.57 -24.68
C GLY A 48 3.19 9.75 -23.79
N VAL A 49 3.48 10.24 -22.58
CA VAL A 49 4.30 9.52 -21.60
C VAL A 49 3.62 8.23 -21.12
N ALA A 50 2.32 8.30 -20.80
CA ALA A 50 1.55 7.13 -20.38
C ALA A 50 1.54 6.01 -21.43
N GLU A 51 1.50 6.37 -22.71
CA GLU A 51 1.57 5.42 -23.82
C GLU A 51 2.94 4.73 -23.90
N LEU A 52 4.05 5.46 -23.73
CA LEU A 52 5.38 4.87 -23.66
C LEU A 52 5.50 3.87 -22.50
N LEU A 53 4.97 4.22 -21.33
CA LEU A 53 4.95 3.32 -20.16
C LEU A 53 4.14 2.05 -20.41
N ARG A 54 2.99 2.13 -21.10
CA ARG A 54 2.20 0.94 -21.46
C ARG A 54 2.99 -0.04 -22.33
N ARG A 55 3.76 0.48 -23.29
CA ARG A 55 4.56 -0.33 -24.22
C ARG A 55 5.69 -1.07 -23.53
N THR A 56 6.37 -0.43 -22.57
CA THR A 56 7.49 -1.07 -21.85
C THR A 56 7.02 -2.19 -20.91
N ILE A 57 5.85 -2.03 -20.28
CA ILE A 57 5.27 -3.08 -19.44
C ILE A 57 4.77 -4.25 -20.29
N ALA A 58 4.14 -4.00 -21.43
CA ALA A 58 3.65 -5.06 -22.33
C ALA A 58 4.78 -5.93 -22.91
N GLN A 59 5.97 -5.36 -23.09
CA GLN A 59 7.17 -6.08 -23.57
C GLN A 59 7.78 -7.03 -22.54
N ARG A 60 7.43 -6.87 -21.25
CA ARG A 60 7.90 -7.77 -20.20
C ARG A 60 6.76 -8.68 -19.77
N PRO A 61 6.73 -9.96 -20.19
CA PRO A 61 5.79 -10.91 -19.60
C PRO A 61 6.14 -11.06 -18.12
N VAL A 62 5.44 -10.32 -17.26
CA VAL A 62 5.45 -10.55 -15.83
C VAL A 62 4.66 -11.85 -15.62
N PRO A 63 5.26 -12.92 -15.07
CA PRO A 63 4.44 -14.00 -14.56
C PRO A 63 3.47 -13.37 -13.57
N VAL A 64 2.17 -13.58 -13.78
CA VAL A 64 1.09 -13.11 -12.91
C VAL A 64 1.18 -13.81 -11.56
N GLN A 65 2.17 -13.43 -10.76
CA GLN A 65 2.10 -13.55 -9.32
C GLN A 65 1.31 -12.33 -8.88
N GLY A 66 0.00 -12.49 -8.79
CA GLY A 66 -0.85 -11.50 -8.12
C GLY A 66 -0.19 -11.13 -6.80
N HIS A 67 -0.28 -9.85 -6.42
CA HIS A 67 0.18 -9.35 -5.13
C HIS A 67 -0.70 -9.86 -3.97
N GLU A 68 -1.24 -11.07 -4.10
CA GLU A 68 -1.86 -11.75 -2.98
C GLU A 68 -0.77 -11.88 -1.93
N ARG A 69 -0.95 -11.15 -0.82
CA ARG A 69 -0.13 -11.35 0.37
C ARG A 69 -0.37 -12.79 0.77
N VAL A 70 0.53 -13.68 0.36
CA VAL A 70 0.64 -15.03 0.91
C VAL A 70 1.03 -14.83 2.36
N VAL A 71 0.03 -14.68 3.22
CA VAL A 71 0.21 -14.80 4.66
C VAL A 71 0.40 -16.29 4.89
N PRO A 72 1.61 -16.79 5.17
CA PRO A 72 1.76 -18.20 5.46
C PRO A 72 0.85 -18.50 6.66
N ALA A 73 0.04 -19.55 6.54
CA ALA A 73 -0.73 -20.07 7.66
C ALA A 73 0.27 -20.44 8.75
N ARG A 74 0.44 -19.54 9.72
CA ARG A 74 1.14 -19.81 10.97
C ARG A 74 0.46 -21.01 11.59
N LYS A 75 1.04 -22.20 11.43
CA LYS A 75 0.67 -23.39 12.19
C LYS A 75 0.80 -23.00 13.65
N GLY A 76 -0.32 -22.74 14.31
CA GLY A 76 -0.33 -22.58 15.75
C GLY A 76 0.30 -23.83 16.34
N ALA A 77 1.39 -23.67 17.09
CA ALA A 77 1.83 -24.72 17.99
C ALA A 77 0.65 -24.93 18.94
N GLY A 78 -0.12 -26.00 18.71
CA GLY A 78 -1.31 -26.31 19.50
C GLY A 78 -0.97 -26.18 20.97
N ARG A 79 -1.88 -25.56 21.74
CA ARG A 79 -1.74 -25.47 23.18
C ARG A 79 -1.83 -26.90 23.71
N VAL A 80 -0.69 -27.55 23.91
CA VAL A 80 -0.62 -28.93 24.40
C VAL A 80 -1.25 -28.94 25.78
N THR A 81 -2.42 -29.54 25.90
CA THR A 81 -2.99 -29.89 27.20
C THR A 81 -2.06 -30.92 27.81
N ARG A 82 -1.29 -30.54 28.84
CA ARG A 82 -0.58 -31.52 29.69
C ARG A 82 -1.63 -32.37 30.40
N ALA A 83 -2.07 -33.43 29.74
CA ALA A 83 -2.81 -34.51 30.36
C ALA A 83 -1.79 -35.47 31.00
N GLY A 84 -1.78 -35.49 32.34
CA GLY A 84 -1.32 -36.63 33.13
C GLY A 84 0.19 -36.86 33.23
N ALA A 85 0.79 -36.29 34.27
CA ALA A 85 1.89 -36.95 34.96
C ALA A 85 1.64 -36.85 36.47
N SER A 86 0.95 -37.86 37.00
CA SER A 86 0.93 -38.15 38.43
C SER A 86 2.36 -38.47 38.86
N GLY A 87 2.96 -37.63 39.71
CA GLY A 87 4.28 -37.92 40.26
C GLY A 87 4.94 -36.72 40.93
N THR A 88 4.76 -36.65 42.25
CA THR A 88 5.64 -35.94 43.20
C THR A 88 5.54 -34.41 43.25
N ARG A 89 5.04 -33.89 44.38
CA ARG A 89 5.10 -32.46 44.74
C ARG A 89 6.56 -32.00 44.79
N PHE A 90 6.98 -31.18 43.84
CA PHE A 90 8.16 -30.33 44.01
C PHE A 90 7.67 -28.91 44.29
N SER A 91 7.68 -28.51 45.56
CA SER A 91 7.44 -27.14 45.99
C SER A 91 8.61 -26.27 45.56
N GLY A 92 8.58 -25.77 44.33
CA GLY A 92 9.57 -24.84 43.79
C GLY A 92 8.98 -23.45 43.60
N ALA A 93 9.04 -22.62 44.64
CA ALA A 93 8.81 -21.19 44.51
C ALA A 93 9.94 -20.57 43.69
N CYS A 94 9.68 -20.22 42.43
CA CYS A 94 10.62 -19.40 41.66
C CYS A 94 10.35 -17.92 41.98
N ALA A 95 11.20 -17.37 42.85
CA ALA A 95 11.26 -15.95 43.16
C ALA A 95 11.60 -15.12 41.90
N TYR A 96 10.91 -13.99 41.73
CA TYR A 96 11.26 -12.98 40.74
C TYR A 96 12.50 -12.20 41.23
N GLY A 97 13.63 -12.36 40.54
CA GLY A 97 14.89 -11.68 40.86
C GLY A 97 14.95 -10.25 40.29
N SER A 98 14.83 -9.28 41.19
CA SER A 98 15.54 -8.00 41.26
C SER A 98 16.02 -7.26 39.99
N ARG A 99 15.35 -6.13 39.79
CA ARG A 99 15.76 -4.84 39.20
C ARG A 99 17.27 -4.60 39.10
N GLY A 100 17.68 -4.14 37.92
CA GLY A 100 19.05 -3.74 37.63
C GLY A 100 19.46 -2.40 38.22
N SER A 101 20.76 -2.25 38.38
CA SER A 101 21.46 -0.97 38.44
C SER A 101 22.90 -1.21 38.00
N GLY A 102 23.28 -0.67 36.83
CA GLY A 102 24.65 -0.83 36.36
C GLY A 102 24.94 -0.09 35.07
N ARG A 103 24.98 1.25 35.10
CA ARG A 103 25.90 2.02 34.25
C ARG A 103 26.20 3.42 34.81
N SER A 104 27.42 3.55 35.31
CA SER A 104 28.28 4.75 35.25
C SER A 104 29.68 4.14 35.12
N ARG A 105 30.53 4.48 34.16
CA ARG A 105 30.75 5.72 33.42
C ARG A 105 30.93 5.44 31.92
#